data_AF-A0A453PP40-F1
#
_entry.id   AF-A0A453PP40-F1
#
_cell.length_a   1.000
_cell.length_b   1.000
_cell.length_c   1.000
_cell.angle_alpha   90.00
_cell.angle_beta   90.00
_cell.angle_gamma   90.00
#
_symmetry.space_group_name_H-M   'P 1'
#
loop_
_entity.id
_entity.type
_entity.pdbx_description
1 polymer ?
#
loop_
_entity_poly.entity_id
_entity_poly.type
_entity_poly.pdbx_seq_one_letter_code
_entity_poly.pdbx_strand_id
1 'polypeptide(L)'
;VNLIFSESHTLEFEELWMYYIKLLQKNLNQLSLSRVWPSILKGVQTYPYNPKSYASMLTLSCLYSVPNNLRLTLDKCSQRDPSIVALLFALSFEWSKAGSYNRIHSLFERALADDKLQKSVLLWRCYLAYEAEIACNTSAARRVFFRAIHACPWSKRLWLDGFQKLSSVLTMKELSDLQEVMHGKELFIRTDIYEILLQDEDDI
;
A
#
# COMPACT_ATOMS: atom_id res chain seq x y z
N VAL A 1 -0.54 -33.59 -17.44
CA VAL A 1 -0.35 -34.03 -16.04
C VAL A 1 1.04 -33.61 -15.62
N ASN A 2 1.24 -32.38 -15.15
CA ASN A 2 2.49 -31.87 -14.55
C ASN A 2 2.28 -30.44 -14.01
N LEU A 3 1.23 -30.23 -13.21
CA LEU A 3 0.94 -28.93 -12.59
C LEU A 3 0.76 -28.99 -11.06
N ILE A 4 0.96 -30.18 -10.45
CA ILE A 4 0.76 -30.36 -9.00
C ILE A 4 2.09 -30.60 -8.27
N PHE A 5 3.18 -30.90 -8.98
CA PHE A 5 4.50 -31.15 -8.38
C PHE A 5 5.36 -29.89 -8.16
N SER A 6 4.96 -28.70 -8.61
CA SER A 6 5.79 -27.48 -8.48
C SER A 6 5.43 -26.61 -7.28
N GLU A 7 4.16 -26.56 -6.86
CA GLU A 7 3.72 -25.66 -5.79
C GLU A 7 4.15 -26.14 -4.40
N SER A 8 4.07 -27.45 -4.13
CA SER A 8 4.49 -28.04 -2.86
C SER A 8 5.97 -27.81 -2.58
N HIS A 9 6.83 -28.08 -3.56
CA HIS A 9 8.26 -27.83 -3.43
C HIS A 9 8.57 -26.34 -3.30
N THR A 10 7.85 -25.47 -4.01
CA THR A 10 8.04 -24.02 -3.88
C THR A 10 7.72 -23.54 -2.46
N LEU A 11 6.69 -24.09 -1.83
CA LEU A 11 6.29 -23.74 -0.46
C LEU A 11 7.29 -24.28 0.57
N GLU A 12 7.75 -25.52 0.44
CA GLU A 12 8.80 -26.11 1.26
C GLU A 12 10.12 -25.30 1.17
N PHE A 13 10.51 -24.90 -0.04
CA PHE A 13 11.68 -24.05 -0.23
C PHE A 13 11.49 -22.63 0.32
N GLU A 14 10.28 -22.09 0.28
CA GLU A 14 9.96 -20.82 0.92
C GLU A 14 10.04 -20.91 2.45
N GLU A 15 9.57 -22.01 3.05
CA GLU A 15 9.71 -22.26 4.48
C GLU A 15 11.17 -22.37 4.92
N LEU A 16 11.97 -23.13 4.18
CA LEU A 16 13.43 -23.21 4.38
C LEU A 16 14.08 -21.84 4.24
N TRP A 17 13.66 -21.05 3.25
CA TRP A 17 14.12 -19.68 3.06
C TRP A 17 13.76 -18.80 4.26
N MET A 18 12.55 -18.91 4.81
CA MET A 18 12.16 -18.19 6.01
C MET A 18 13.00 -18.56 7.23
N TYR A 19 13.35 -19.84 7.39
CA TYR A 19 14.26 -20.28 8.45
C TYR A 19 15.66 -19.70 8.25
N TYR A 20 16.18 -19.75 7.03
CA TYR A 20 17.46 -19.17 6.65
C TYR A 20 17.52 -17.66 6.92
N ILE A 21 16.48 -16.91 6.54
CA ILE A 21 16.39 -15.47 6.85
C ILE A 21 16.44 -15.22 8.34
N LYS A 22 15.70 -15.98 9.16
CA LYS A 22 15.73 -15.81 10.62
C LYS A 22 17.13 -16.05 11.18
N LEU A 23 17.84 -17.06 10.66
CA LEU A 23 19.22 -17.34 11.05
C LEU A 23 20.17 -16.22 10.63
N LEU A 24 20.02 -15.71 9.41
CA LEU A 24 20.78 -14.55 8.92
C LEU A 24 20.54 -13.34 9.82
N GLN A 25 19.28 -13.00 10.10
CA GLN A 25 18.89 -11.85 10.93
C GLN A 25 19.56 -11.88 12.32
N LYS A 26 19.64 -13.05 12.96
CA LYS A 26 20.31 -13.23 14.25
C LYS A 26 21.82 -12.95 14.20
N ASN A 27 22.44 -13.12 13.03
CA ASN A 27 23.90 -13.02 12.86
C ASN A 27 24.33 -11.83 11.98
N LEU A 28 23.43 -10.88 11.65
CA LEU A 28 23.72 -9.79 10.71
C LEU A 28 24.92 -8.94 11.13
N ASN A 29 25.07 -8.68 12.43
CA ASN A 29 26.15 -7.84 12.95
C ASN A 29 27.55 -8.46 12.78
N GLN A 30 27.64 -9.76 12.56
CA GLN A 30 28.91 -10.50 12.40
C GLN A 30 29.27 -10.75 10.93
N LEU A 31 28.33 -10.51 10.01
CA LEU A 31 28.50 -10.80 8.59
C LEU A 31 28.79 -9.51 7.81
N SER A 32 29.45 -9.64 6.65
CA SER A 32 29.69 -8.50 5.76
C SER A 32 28.52 -8.29 4.79
N LEU A 33 28.24 -7.03 4.44
CA LEU A 33 27.21 -6.69 3.45
C LEU A 33 27.40 -7.43 2.13
N SER A 34 28.64 -7.52 1.64
CA SER A 34 28.98 -8.18 0.38
C SER A 34 28.61 -9.66 0.35
N ARG A 35 28.57 -10.32 1.50
CA ARG A 35 28.20 -11.74 1.62
C ARG A 35 26.69 -11.94 1.74
N VAL A 36 26.01 -11.07 2.48
CA VAL A 36 24.58 -11.27 2.80
C VAL A 36 23.65 -10.67 1.73
N TRP A 37 24.02 -9.53 1.14
CA TRP A 37 23.18 -8.82 0.18
C TRP A 37 22.78 -9.66 -1.04
N PRO A 38 23.70 -10.39 -1.73
CA PRO A 38 23.32 -11.19 -2.89
C PRO A 38 22.32 -12.30 -2.56
N SER A 39 22.45 -12.93 -1.39
CA SER A 39 21.53 -13.96 -0.92
C SER A 39 20.13 -13.40 -0.69
N ILE A 40 20.03 -12.27 0.02
CA ILE A 40 18.73 -11.63 0.28
C ILE A 40 18.09 -11.14 -1.03
N LEU A 41 18.87 -10.55 -1.93
CA LEU A 41 18.37 -10.12 -3.23
C LEU A 41 17.83 -11.30 -4.04
N LYS A 42 18.55 -12.43 -4.06
CA LYS A 42 18.06 -13.67 -4.70
C LYS A 42 16.75 -14.13 -4.07
N GLY A 43 16.64 -14.10 -2.74
CA GLY A 43 15.40 -14.45 -2.05
C GLY A 43 14.21 -13.55 -2.39
N VAL A 44 14.42 -12.25 -2.52
CA VAL A 44 13.38 -11.30 -2.99
C VAL A 44 12.96 -11.62 -4.43
N GLN A 45 13.90 -11.98 -5.30
CA GLN A 45 13.61 -12.32 -6.69
C GLN A 45 12.93 -13.67 -6.87
N THR A 46 13.22 -14.65 -6.00
CA THR A 46 12.57 -15.96 -6.03
C THR A 46 11.20 -15.93 -5.36
N TYR A 47 11.05 -15.17 -4.28
CA TYR A 47 9.82 -15.07 -3.48
C TYR A 47 9.35 -13.61 -3.32
N PRO A 48 8.84 -12.97 -4.40
CA PRO A 48 8.50 -11.54 -4.43
C PRO A 48 7.32 -11.14 -3.52
N TYR A 49 6.59 -12.10 -2.98
CA TYR A 49 5.49 -11.87 -2.04
C TYR A 49 5.89 -12.13 -0.59
N ASN A 50 7.13 -12.57 -0.32
CA ASN A 50 7.59 -12.89 1.03
C ASN A 50 8.05 -11.62 1.78
N PRO A 51 7.33 -11.16 2.81
CA PRO A 51 7.66 -9.91 3.48
C PRO A 51 8.98 -9.98 4.29
N LYS A 52 9.41 -11.17 4.72
CA LYS A 52 10.64 -11.31 5.52
C LYS A 52 11.89 -11.01 4.71
N SER A 53 11.87 -11.31 3.40
CA SER A 53 12.93 -10.96 2.47
C SER A 53 13.12 -9.44 2.40
N TYR A 54 12.03 -8.70 2.19
CA TYR A 54 12.05 -7.23 2.16
C TYR A 54 12.41 -6.61 3.51
N ALA A 55 11.89 -7.14 4.62
CA ALA A 55 12.25 -6.69 5.96
C ALA A 55 13.76 -6.82 6.21
N SER A 56 14.35 -7.97 5.82
CA SER A 56 15.79 -8.20 5.98
C SER A 56 16.62 -7.26 5.11
N MET A 57 16.16 -6.99 3.88
CA MET A 57 16.78 -6.04 2.97
C MET A 57 16.78 -4.61 3.54
N LEU A 58 15.68 -4.20 4.18
CA LEU A 58 15.58 -2.91 4.87
C LEU A 58 16.50 -2.82 6.07
N THR A 59 16.50 -3.83 6.94
CA THR A 59 17.39 -3.89 8.11
C THR A 59 18.85 -3.78 7.70
N LEU A 60 19.26 -4.50 6.65
CA LEU A 60 20.61 -4.38 6.10
C LEU A 60 20.90 -2.98 5.57
N SER A 61 19.99 -2.39 4.79
CA SER A 61 20.22 -1.05 4.26
C SER A 61 20.37 0.00 5.37
N CYS A 62 19.63 -0.15 6.47
CA CYS A 62 19.75 0.73 7.63
C CYS A 62 21.07 0.49 8.37
N LEU A 63 21.49 -0.78 8.55
CA LEU A 63 22.73 -1.13 9.24
C LEU A 63 23.99 -0.61 8.53
N TYR A 64 24.03 -0.69 7.19
CA TYR A 64 25.18 -0.30 6.39
C TYR A 64 25.03 1.07 5.70
N SER A 65 23.97 1.83 6.02
CA SER A 65 23.73 3.18 5.48
C SER A 65 23.82 3.28 3.95
N VAL A 66 23.15 2.37 3.23
CA VAL A 66 23.14 2.34 1.74
C VAL A 66 21.76 2.70 1.15
N PRO A 67 21.19 3.89 1.46
CA PRO A 67 19.79 4.18 1.16
C PRO A 67 19.48 4.28 -0.35
N ASN A 68 20.43 4.73 -1.16
CA ASN A 68 20.23 4.85 -2.61
C ASN A 68 20.22 3.48 -3.30
N ASN A 69 21.07 2.54 -2.85
CA ASN A 69 21.07 1.17 -3.38
C ASN A 69 19.73 0.49 -3.08
N LEU A 70 19.23 0.65 -1.86
CA LEU A 70 17.94 0.09 -1.48
C LEU A 70 16.79 0.64 -2.34
N ARG A 71 16.74 1.96 -2.58
CA ARG A 71 15.74 2.57 -3.48
C ARG A 71 15.78 1.94 -4.87
N LEU A 72 16.97 1.89 -5.48
CA LEU A 72 17.15 1.32 -6.81
C LEU A 72 16.78 -0.16 -6.88
N THR A 73 17.10 -0.91 -5.84
CA THR A 73 16.80 -2.34 -5.75
C THR A 73 15.29 -2.56 -5.62
N LEU A 74 14.62 -1.84 -4.71
CA LEU A 74 13.17 -1.87 -4.56
C LEU A 74 12.45 -1.46 -5.85
N ASP A 75 12.95 -0.42 -6.53
CA ASP A 75 12.37 0.02 -7.81
C ASP A 75 12.45 -1.06 -8.87
N LYS A 76 13.60 -1.76 -8.98
CA LYS A 76 13.77 -2.88 -9.90
C LYS A 76 12.86 -4.05 -9.55
N CYS A 77 12.71 -4.37 -8.26
CA CYS A 77 11.79 -5.42 -7.81
C CYS A 77 10.35 -5.10 -8.20
N SER A 78 9.88 -3.87 -7.96
CA SER A 78 8.52 -3.45 -8.32
C SER A 78 8.28 -3.38 -9.82
N GLN A 79 9.30 -3.11 -10.64
CA GLN A 79 9.19 -3.13 -12.10
C GLN A 79 9.10 -4.55 -12.66
N ARG A 80 9.82 -5.49 -12.05
CA ARG A 80 9.83 -6.90 -12.49
C ARG A 80 8.53 -7.60 -12.12
N ASP A 81 8.12 -7.47 -10.85
CA ASP A 81 6.97 -8.14 -10.28
C ASP A 81 6.19 -7.12 -9.43
N PRO A 82 5.24 -6.36 -10.02
CA PRO A 82 4.43 -5.40 -9.28
C PRO A 82 3.70 -6.09 -8.14
N SER A 83 4.08 -5.75 -6.90
CA SER A 83 3.50 -6.34 -5.71
C SER A 83 3.20 -5.28 -4.65
N ILE A 84 2.05 -5.45 -3.98
CA ILE A 84 1.68 -4.58 -2.87
C ILE A 84 2.71 -4.69 -1.73
N VAL A 85 3.33 -5.85 -1.54
CA VAL A 85 4.36 -6.09 -0.53
C VAL A 85 5.59 -5.21 -0.81
N ALA A 86 6.13 -5.26 -2.04
CA ALA A 86 7.29 -4.45 -2.42
C ALA A 86 7.00 -2.95 -2.27
N LEU A 87 5.80 -2.53 -2.68
CA LEU A 87 5.36 -1.13 -2.54
C LEU A 87 5.26 -0.69 -1.09
N LEU A 88 4.63 -1.48 -0.22
CA LEU A 88 4.49 -1.15 1.21
C LEU A 88 5.86 -1.01 1.88
N PHE A 89 6.81 -1.87 1.53
CA PHE A 89 8.17 -1.75 2.04
C PHE A 89 8.92 -0.53 1.48
N ALA A 90 8.74 -0.20 0.20
CA ALA A 90 9.27 1.03 -0.38
C ALA A 90 8.68 2.28 0.29
N LEU A 91 7.38 2.32 0.53
CA LEU A 91 6.70 3.39 1.25
C LEU A 91 7.20 3.50 2.70
N SER A 92 7.32 2.37 3.40
CA SER A 92 7.83 2.34 4.79
C SER A 92 9.24 2.93 4.91
N PHE A 93 10.07 2.74 3.88
CA PHE A 93 11.43 3.26 3.84
C PHE A 93 11.50 4.77 3.59
N GLU A 94 10.51 5.34 2.90
CA GLU A 94 10.45 6.76 2.59
C GLU A 94 9.70 7.58 3.65
N TRP A 95 8.87 6.92 4.47
CA TRP A 95 7.93 7.56 5.39
C TRP A 95 8.58 8.53 6.39
N SER A 96 9.77 8.20 6.89
CA SER A 96 10.48 9.00 7.90
C SER A 96 11.44 10.04 7.32
N LYS A 97 11.54 10.14 5.99
CA LYS A 97 12.54 11.00 5.34
C LYS A 97 11.97 12.36 4.98
N ALA A 98 12.62 13.41 5.44
CA ALA A 98 12.27 14.77 5.04
C ALA A 98 12.37 14.94 3.50
N GLY A 99 11.37 15.61 2.92
CA GLY A 99 11.34 15.88 1.48
C GLY A 99 10.99 14.67 0.60
N SER A 100 10.53 13.55 1.16
CA SER A 100 10.17 12.35 0.39
C SER A 100 8.80 12.43 -0.30
N TYR A 101 8.09 13.56 -0.23
CA TYR A 101 6.74 13.72 -0.81
C TYR A 101 6.66 13.28 -2.27
N ASN A 102 7.49 13.87 -3.14
CA ASN A 102 7.52 13.53 -4.57
C ASN A 102 7.82 12.05 -4.80
N ARG A 103 8.67 11.45 -3.94
CA ARG A 103 9.04 10.05 -4.03
C ARG A 103 7.88 9.14 -3.62
N ILE A 104 7.22 9.42 -2.50
CA ILE A 104 6.05 8.68 -2.02
C ILE A 104 4.92 8.76 -3.06
N HIS A 105 4.64 9.97 -3.57
CA HIS A 105 3.67 10.18 -4.63
C HIS A 105 4.01 9.37 -5.90
N SER A 106 5.29 9.40 -6.34
CA SER A 106 5.73 8.60 -7.48
C SER A 106 5.58 7.09 -7.27
N LEU A 107 5.73 6.60 -6.03
CA LEU A 107 5.57 5.18 -5.70
C LEU A 107 4.10 4.77 -5.82
N PHE A 108 3.18 5.59 -5.31
CA PHE A 108 1.74 5.36 -5.48
C PHE A 108 1.33 5.39 -6.95
N GLU A 109 1.68 6.45 -7.69
CA GLU A 109 1.28 6.59 -9.09
C GLU A 109 1.83 5.46 -9.97
N ARG A 110 3.09 5.06 -9.76
CA ARG A 110 3.67 3.92 -10.49
C ARG A 110 2.96 2.60 -10.17
N ALA A 111 2.58 2.38 -8.92
CA ALA A 111 1.85 1.17 -8.55
C ALA A 111 0.43 1.18 -9.15
N LEU A 112 -0.22 2.34 -9.17
CA LEU A 112 -1.57 2.50 -9.74
C LEU A 112 -1.60 2.49 -11.27
N ALA A 113 -0.45 2.56 -11.94
CA ALA A 113 -0.34 2.32 -13.38
C ALA A 113 -0.42 0.81 -13.73
N ASP A 114 -0.29 -0.10 -12.76
CA ASP A 114 -0.47 -1.53 -12.97
C ASP A 114 -1.94 -1.94 -12.85
N ASP A 115 -2.43 -2.70 -13.82
CA ASP A 115 -3.84 -3.09 -13.94
C ASP A 115 -4.37 -3.93 -12.78
N LYS A 116 -3.50 -4.69 -12.10
CA LYS A 116 -3.88 -5.52 -10.96
C LYS A 116 -3.86 -4.69 -9.69
N LEU A 117 -2.81 -3.90 -9.48
CA LEU A 117 -2.65 -3.08 -8.28
C LEU A 117 -3.65 -1.92 -8.23
N GLN A 118 -4.08 -1.35 -9.36
CA GLN A 118 -5.12 -0.32 -9.36
C GLN A 118 -6.48 -0.82 -8.84
N LYS A 119 -6.71 -2.13 -8.77
CA LYS A 119 -7.92 -2.72 -8.16
C LYS A 119 -7.76 -2.98 -6.66
N SER A 120 -6.60 -2.67 -6.08
CA SER A 120 -6.33 -2.84 -4.66
C SER A 120 -6.96 -1.71 -3.86
N VAL A 121 -8.04 -2.04 -3.15
CA VAL A 121 -8.68 -1.13 -2.19
C VAL A 121 -7.69 -0.63 -1.15
N LEU A 122 -6.81 -1.50 -0.64
CA LEU A 122 -5.82 -1.13 0.37
C LEU A 122 -4.90 -0.02 -0.14
N LEU A 123 -4.43 -0.14 -1.39
CA LEU A 123 -3.53 0.82 -2.01
C LEU A 123 -4.17 2.22 -2.09
N TRP A 124 -5.39 2.29 -2.60
CA TRP A 124 -6.14 3.54 -2.68
C TRP A 124 -6.39 4.18 -1.32
N ARG A 125 -6.76 3.37 -0.31
CA ARG A 125 -6.99 3.87 1.06
C ARG A 125 -5.71 4.43 1.67
N CYS A 126 -4.58 3.75 1.49
CA CYS A 126 -3.28 4.25 1.92
C CYS A 126 -2.91 5.57 1.23
N TYR A 127 -3.16 5.67 -0.08
CA TYR A 127 -2.83 6.87 -0.83
C TYR A 127 -3.72 8.05 -0.44
N LEU A 128 -5.03 7.82 -0.29
CA LEU A 128 -5.99 8.82 0.17
C LEU A 128 -5.63 9.32 1.57
N ALA A 129 -5.35 8.42 2.50
CA ALA A 129 -4.93 8.79 3.86
C ALA A 129 -3.62 9.60 3.83
N TYR A 130 -2.64 9.19 3.01
CA TYR A 130 -1.40 9.94 2.86
C TYR A 130 -1.63 11.38 2.39
N GLU A 131 -2.37 11.59 1.30
CA GLU A 131 -2.62 12.94 0.79
C GLU A 131 -3.46 13.78 1.75
N ALA A 132 -4.46 13.17 2.43
CA ALA A 132 -5.36 13.89 3.33
C ALA A 132 -4.73 14.25 4.68
N GLU A 133 -3.98 13.33 5.29
CA GLU A 133 -3.56 13.44 6.70
C GLU A 133 -2.07 13.74 6.88
N ILE A 134 -1.23 13.31 5.93
CA ILE A 134 0.23 13.41 6.04
C ILE A 134 0.76 14.54 5.17
N ALA A 135 0.39 14.55 3.89
CA ALA A 135 0.74 15.64 2.99
C ALA A 135 -0.16 16.87 3.16
N CYS A 136 -1.31 16.70 3.83
CA CYS A 136 -2.33 17.74 4.03
C CYS A 136 -2.74 18.44 2.73
N ASN A 137 -2.74 17.71 1.61
CA ASN A 137 -3.10 18.21 0.30
C ASN A 137 -4.52 17.78 -0.05
N THR A 138 -5.49 18.56 0.41
CA THR A 138 -6.92 18.27 0.24
C THR A 138 -7.34 18.15 -1.23
N SER A 139 -6.77 18.98 -2.11
CA SER A 139 -7.09 18.92 -3.53
C SER A 139 -6.50 17.68 -4.22
N ALA A 140 -5.32 17.21 -3.82
CA ALA A 140 -4.80 15.92 -4.25
C ALA A 140 -5.61 14.75 -3.68
N ALA A 141 -5.92 14.77 -2.38
CA ALA A 141 -6.76 13.77 -1.72
C ALA A 141 -8.12 13.61 -2.41
N ARG A 142 -8.75 14.73 -2.78
CA ARG A 142 -9.99 14.75 -3.57
C ARG A 142 -9.82 14.04 -4.92
N ARG A 143 -8.79 14.36 -5.70
CA ARG A 143 -8.52 13.67 -6.98
C ARG A 143 -8.28 12.17 -6.79
N VAL A 144 -7.53 11.79 -5.75
CA VAL A 144 -7.26 10.39 -5.41
C VAL A 144 -8.55 9.66 -5.06
N PHE A 145 -9.42 10.27 -4.24
CA PHE A 145 -10.70 9.66 -3.86
C PHE A 145 -11.58 9.37 -5.07
N PHE A 146 -11.78 10.35 -5.97
CA PHE A 146 -12.59 10.14 -7.17
C PHE A 146 -12.02 9.03 -8.07
N ARG A 147 -10.69 9.01 -8.29
CA ARG A 147 -10.05 7.91 -9.03
C ARG A 147 -10.26 6.56 -8.34
N ALA A 148 -10.16 6.53 -7.02
CA ALA A 148 -10.29 5.31 -6.23
C ALA A 148 -11.69 4.70 -6.31
N ILE A 149 -12.76 5.49 -6.21
CA ILE A 149 -14.14 4.98 -6.31
C ILE A 149 -14.48 4.53 -7.73
N HIS A 150 -13.84 5.09 -8.76
CA HIS A 150 -13.96 4.58 -10.12
C HIS A 150 -13.24 3.25 -10.31
N ALA A 151 -12.05 3.09 -9.72
CA ALA A 151 -11.27 1.85 -9.82
C ALA A 151 -11.82 0.71 -8.94
N CYS A 152 -12.36 1.04 -7.77
CA CYS A 152 -12.85 0.10 -6.76
C CYS A 152 -14.28 0.44 -6.28
N PRO A 153 -15.29 0.50 -7.17
CA PRO A 153 -16.63 0.97 -6.82
C PRO A 153 -17.34 0.12 -5.77
N TRP A 154 -17.00 -1.17 -5.65
CA TRP A 154 -17.59 -2.12 -4.70
C TRP A 154 -17.16 -1.90 -3.23
N SER A 155 -16.15 -1.06 -2.98
CA SER A 155 -15.58 -0.94 -1.64
C SER A 155 -16.30 0.10 -0.80
N LYS A 156 -17.32 -0.31 -0.04
CA LYS A 156 -18.01 0.56 0.93
C LYS A 156 -17.03 1.30 1.86
N ARG A 157 -15.98 0.63 2.32
CA ARG A 157 -14.98 1.22 3.22
C ARG A 157 -14.26 2.40 2.58
N LEU A 158 -13.96 2.32 1.27
CA LEU A 158 -13.28 3.38 0.53
C LEU A 158 -14.19 4.61 0.35
N TRP A 159 -15.48 4.41 0.07
CA TRP A 159 -16.48 5.48 0.04
C TRP A 159 -16.54 6.22 1.38
N LEU A 160 -16.67 5.47 2.48
CA LEU A 160 -16.74 6.03 3.84
C LEU A 160 -15.47 6.79 4.21
N ASP A 161 -14.29 6.28 3.82
CA ASP A 161 -13.03 7.00 4.05
C ASP A 161 -13.01 8.35 3.33
N GLY A 162 -13.56 8.43 2.11
CA GLY A 162 -13.71 9.68 1.38
C GLY A 162 -14.64 10.68 2.08
N PHE A 163 -15.83 10.23 2.46
CA PHE A 163 -16.77 11.07 3.21
C PHE A 163 -16.16 11.60 4.51
N GLN A 164 -15.48 10.75 5.26
CA GLN A 164 -14.86 11.15 6.52
C GLN A 164 -13.70 12.14 6.31
N LYS A 165 -12.82 11.90 5.32
CA LYS A 165 -11.60 12.69 5.13
C LYS A 165 -11.82 13.97 4.33
N LEU A 166 -12.87 14.03 3.53
CA LEU A 166 -13.16 15.15 2.63
C LEU A 166 -14.43 15.93 3.02
N SER A 167 -15.07 15.61 4.16
CA SER A 167 -16.28 16.28 4.64
C SER A 167 -16.16 17.79 4.76
N SER A 168 -14.98 18.30 5.13
CA SER A 168 -14.72 19.73 5.27
C SER A 168 -14.47 20.46 3.94
N VAL A 169 -14.27 19.71 2.85
CA VAL A 169 -13.86 20.24 1.54
C VAL A 169 -14.93 20.04 0.48
N LEU A 170 -15.71 18.96 0.59
CA LEU A 170 -16.87 18.69 -0.27
C LEU A 170 -18.07 19.49 0.20
N THR A 171 -18.79 20.09 -0.73
CA THR A 171 -20.05 20.74 -0.42
C THR A 171 -21.12 19.71 -0.07
N MET A 172 -22.16 20.11 0.68
CA MET A 172 -23.31 19.25 0.99
C MET A 172 -23.96 18.67 -0.27
N LYS A 173 -24.01 19.46 -1.34
CA LYS A 173 -24.50 19.00 -2.64
C LYS A 173 -23.64 17.87 -3.21
N GLU A 174 -22.32 18.04 -3.21
CA GLU A 174 -21.40 17.02 -3.71
C GLU A 174 -21.45 15.73 -2.88
N LEU A 175 -21.65 15.85 -1.56
CA LEU A 175 -21.83 14.69 -0.68
C LEU A 175 -23.13 13.95 -1.00
N SER A 176 -24.23 14.68 -1.21
CA SER A 176 -25.52 14.13 -1.63
C SER A 176 -25.43 13.41 -2.98
N ASP A 177 -24.82 14.05 -3.99
CA ASP A 177 -24.62 13.47 -5.32
C ASP A 177 -23.76 12.20 -5.24
N LEU A 178 -22.69 12.22 -4.42
CA LEU A 178 -21.84 11.05 -4.19
C LEU A 178 -22.59 9.91 -3.49
N GLN A 179 -23.48 10.21 -2.55
CA GLN A 179 -24.31 9.21 -1.88
C GLN A 179 -25.29 8.56 -2.86
N GLU A 180 -25.91 9.32 -3.77
CA GLU A 180 -26.77 8.78 -4.82
C GLU A 180 -25.98 7.83 -5.74
N VAL A 181 -24.77 8.23 -6.16
CA VAL A 181 -23.88 7.35 -6.94
C VAL A 181 -23.54 6.08 -6.17
N MET A 182 -23.21 6.19 -4.89
CA MET A 182 -22.92 5.05 -4.01
C MET A 182 -24.12 4.10 -3.88
N HIS A 183 -25.32 4.65 -3.71
CA HIS A 183 -26.58 3.89 -3.69
C HIS A 183 -26.82 3.18 -5.02
N GLY A 184 -26.57 3.84 -6.16
CA GLY A 184 -26.61 3.24 -7.49
C GLY A 184 -25.59 2.11 -7.71
N LYS A 185 -24.63 1.92 -6.80
CA LYS A 185 -23.71 0.77 -6.75
C LYS A 185 -24.14 -0.30 -5.72
N GLU A 186 -25.37 -0.23 -5.23
CA GLU A 186 -25.94 -1.13 -4.21
C GLU A 186 -25.15 -1.09 -2.88
N LEU A 187 -24.49 0.04 -2.60
CA LEU A 187 -23.79 0.27 -1.35
C LEU A 187 -24.62 1.17 -0.44
N PHE A 188 -25.30 0.55 0.51
CA PHE A 188 -26.21 1.26 1.42
C PHE A 188 -25.49 1.67 2.71
N ILE A 189 -25.70 2.89 3.18
CA ILE A 189 -25.35 3.32 4.55
C ILE A 189 -26.53 2.96 5.45
N ARG A 190 -26.26 2.46 6.67
CA ARG A 190 -27.33 1.99 7.58
C ARG A 190 -28.15 3.12 8.17
N THR A 191 -27.55 4.29 8.27
CA THR A 191 -28.19 5.50 8.78
C THR A 191 -28.45 6.38 7.57
N ASP A 192 -29.71 6.69 7.34
CA ASP A 192 -30.08 7.67 6.32
C ASP A 192 -29.54 9.05 6.75
N ILE A 193 -29.10 9.90 5.82
CA ILE A 193 -28.67 11.27 6.15
C ILE A 193 -29.84 12.00 6.83
N TYR A 194 -31.07 11.70 6.44
CA TYR A 194 -32.26 12.23 7.07
C TYR A 194 -32.41 11.81 8.55
N GLU A 195 -31.99 10.60 8.95
CA GLU A 195 -32.01 10.21 10.36
C GLU A 195 -30.98 10.99 11.20
N ILE A 196 -29.83 11.33 10.61
CA ILE A 196 -28.80 12.15 11.28
C ILE A 196 -29.28 13.60 11.40
N LEU A 197 -29.87 14.16 10.34
CA LEU A 197 -30.44 15.52 10.35
C LEU A 197 -31.59 15.66 11.34
N LEU A 198 -32.42 14.62 11.51
CA LEU A 198 -33.48 14.61 12.52
C LEU A 198 -32.93 14.55 13.95
N GLN A 199 -31.81 13.86 14.20
CA GLN A 199 -31.18 13.85 15.51
C GLN A 199 -30.60 15.22 15.90
N ASP A 200 -30.07 15.98 14.94
CA ASP A 200 -29.52 17.32 15.20
C ASP A 200 -30.61 18.39 15.43
N GLU A 201 -31.86 18.18 14.96
CA GLU A 201 -33.01 19.06 15.23
C GLU A 201 -33.67 18.78 16.58
N ASP A 202 -33.62 17.55 17.08
CA ASP A 202 -34.19 17.14 18.37
C ASP A 202 -33.30 17.53 19.59
N ASP A 203 -32.04 17.92 19.35
CA ASP A 203 -31.06 18.35 20.37
C ASP A 203 -30.99 19.89 20.57
N ILE A 204 -31.98 20.65 20.07
CA ILE A 204 -32.16 22.11 20.28
C ILE A 204 -33.41 22.38 21.15
#